data_AF-A0A511BSC3-F1
#
_entry.id   AF-A0A511BSC3-F1
#
_cell.length_a   1.000
_cell.length_b   1.000
_cell.length_c   1.000
_cell.angle_alpha   90.00
_cell.angle_beta   90.00
_cell.angle_gamma   90.00
#
_symmetry.space_group_name_H-M   'P 1'
#
loop_
_entity.id
_entity.type
_entity.pdbx_description
1 polymer ?
#
loop_
_entity_poly.entity_id
_entity_poly.type
_entity_poly.pdbx_seq_one_letter_code
_entity_poly.pdbx_strand_id
1 'polypeptide(L)'
;MSFFLLVLMLVGTAAFAIKTYNDLRRTSERVKRARSDLMGMLRKRITLVNQLIDVCKGYGEHEKLTHLTVAENMTSLTDGLTMAVQTHSALNRVAAIAASFPDLKASTTYEKLMDQLQAVESELQTKREIYNQTVERYNTARASFPTVFVAEALGFPAAPYFETDEEGLETPLSFQTDDGALLKQTVRRLGDTAALRTRDLARKAADRLDQGRQSAAMPAAMPATPGENQPGDHV
;
A
#
# COMPACT_ATOMS: atom_id res chain seq x y z
N MET A 1 -41.39 2.57 5.45
CA MET A 1 -40.45 2.22 4.35
C MET A 1 -39.02 2.67 4.65
N SER A 2 -38.78 3.93 4.98
CA SER A 2 -37.42 4.48 5.19
C SER A 2 -36.61 3.81 6.32
N PHE A 3 -37.25 3.43 7.43
CA PHE A 3 -36.59 2.70 8.52
C PHE A 3 -36.05 1.33 8.09
N PHE A 4 -36.84 0.57 7.32
CA PHE A 4 -36.43 -0.74 6.81
C PHE A 4 -35.25 -0.62 5.83
N LEU A 5 -35.23 0.44 5.01
CA LEU A 5 -34.10 0.73 4.12
C LEU A 5 -32.82 1.08 4.89
N LEU A 6 -32.93 1.84 5.99
CA LEU A 6 -31.78 2.16 6.85
C LEU A 6 -31.21 0.92 7.53
N VAL A 7 -32.08 0.04 8.06
CA VAL A 7 -31.65 -1.22 8.68
C VAL A 7 -30.99 -2.13 7.65
N LEU A 8 -31.56 -2.26 6.45
CA LEU A 8 -30.98 -3.06 5.37
C LEU A 8 -29.59 -2.53 4.97
N MET A 9 -29.45 -1.21 4.84
CA MET A 9 -28.18 -0.56 4.53
C MET A 9 -27.12 -0.84 5.62
N LEU A 10 -27.48 -0.68 6.89
CA LEU A 10 -26.59 -0.95 8.03
C LEU A 10 -26.11 -2.41 8.05
N VAL A 11 -27.03 -3.35 7.87
CA VAL A 11 -26.71 -4.79 7.81
C VAL A 11 -25.79 -5.10 6.64
N GLY A 12 -26.04 -4.50 5.48
CA GLY A 12 -25.18 -4.64 4.30
C GLY A 12 -23.76 -4.15 4.53
N THR A 13 -23.60 -2.96 5.15
CA THR A 13 -22.28 -2.41 5.48
C THR A 13 -21.55 -3.26 6.53
N ALA A 14 -22.26 -3.75 7.54
CA ALA A 14 -21.67 -4.62 8.56
C ALA A 14 -21.19 -5.96 7.97
N ALA A 15 -22.02 -6.61 7.14
CA ALA A 15 -21.65 -7.85 6.46
C ALA A 15 -20.43 -7.66 5.55
N PHE A 16 -20.37 -6.54 4.82
CA PHE A 16 -19.21 -6.17 4.01
C PHE A 16 -17.94 -6.00 4.87
N ALA A 17 -18.03 -5.26 5.98
CA ALA A 17 -16.88 -5.04 6.87
C ALA A 17 -16.33 -6.36 7.44
N ILE A 18 -17.20 -7.28 7.87
CA ILE A 18 -16.80 -8.59 8.39
C ILE A 18 -16.09 -9.42 7.31
N LYS A 19 -16.63 -9.45 6.09
CA LYS A 19 -16.01 -10.18 4.97
C LYS A 19 -14.63 -9.63 4.65
N THR A 20 -14.52 -8.31 4.54
CA THR A 20 -13.27 -7.60 4.22
C THR A 20 -12.22 -7.80 5.31
N TYR A 21 -12.62 -7.74 6.60
CA TYR A 21 -11.72 -8.02 7.72
C TYR A 21 -11.13 -9.43 7.66
N ASN A 22 -11.98 -10.44 7.43
CA ASN A 22 -11.52 -11.83 7.36
C ASN A 22 -10.56 -12.05 6.18
N ASP A 23 -10.81 -11.41 5.04
CA ASP A 23 -9.93 -11.53 3.87
C ASP A 23 -8.58 -10.83 4.08
N LEU A 24 -8.59 -9.61 4.64
CA LEU A 24 -7.36 -8.89 5.01
C LEU A 24 -6.56 -9.65 6.08
N ARG A 25 -7.25 -10.27 7.05
CA ARG A 25 -6.57 -11.10 8.06
C ARG A 25 -5.93 -12.31 7.43
N ARG A 26 -6.64 -13.01 6.54
CA ARG A 26 -6.13 -14.19 5.84
C ARG A 26 -4.91 -13.86 4.97
N THR A 27 -4.96 -12.75 4.23
CA THR A 27 -3.85 -12.30 3.39
C THR A 27 -2.66 -11.80 4.21
N SER A 28 -2.89 -11.11 5.33
CA SER A 28 -1.82 -10.74 6.27
C SER A 28 -1.10 -11.96 6.86
N GLU A 29 -1.83 -13.02 7.25
CA GLU A 29 -1.21 -14.25 7.74
C GLU A 29 -0.38 -14.97 6.65
N ARG A 30 -0.77 -14.85 5.37
CA ARG A 30 0.07 -15.35 4.26
C ARG A 30 1.38 -14.58 4.13
N VAL A 31 1.35 -13.25 4.24
CA VAL A 31 2.55 -12.42 4.26
C VAL A 31 3.47 -12.83 5.41
N LYS A 32 2.92 -13.03 6.62
CA LYS A 32 3.70 -13.48 7.78
C LYS A 32 4.34 -14.85 7.56
N ARG A 33 3.61 -15.81 6.98
CA ARG A 33 4.16 -17.13 6.64
C ARG A 33 5.29 -17.01 5.63
N ALA A 34 5.08 -16.32 4.51
CA ALA A 34 6.10 -16.14 3.49
C ALA A 34 7.35 -15.43 4.04
N ARG A 35 7.17 -14.46 4.95
CA ARG A 35 8.26 -13.82 5.68
C ARG A 35 9.03 -14.82 6.52
N SER A 36 8.35 -15.66 7.30
CA SER A 36 9.01 -16.68 8.13
C SER A 36 9.82 -17.67 7.29
N ASP A 37 9.29 -18.09 6.14
CA ASP A 37 9.97 -18.99 5.22
C ASP A 37 11.24 -18.35 4.64
N LEU A 38 11.14 -17.08 4.22
CA LEU A 38 12.28 -16.29 3.74
C LEU A 38 13.37 -16.15 4.83
N MET A 39 12.98 -15.78 6.05
CA MET A 39 13.89 -15.65 7.19
C MET A 39 14.56 -16.98 7.54
N GLY A 40 13.84 -18.10 7.40
CA GLY A 40 14.39 -19.44 7.57
C GLY A 40 15.52 -19.73 6.58
N MET A 41 15.35 -19.37 5.30
CA MET A 41 16.39 -19.56 4.28
C MET A 41 17.59 -18.63 4.49
N LEU A 42 17.37 -17.39 4.91
CA LEU A 42 18.45 -16.47 5.27
C LEU A 42 19.30 -17.01 6.43
N ARG A 43 18.67 -17.58 7.47
CA ARG A 43 19.40 -18.24 8.56
C ARG A 43 20.22 -19.42 8.08
N LYS A 44 19.65 -20.30 7.25
CA LYS A 44 20.40 -21.42 6.66
C LYS A 44 21.61 -20.95 5.87
N ARG A 45 21.47 -19.89 5.07
CA ARG A 45 22.58 -19.27 4.34
C ARG A 45 23.69 -18.83 5.29
N ILE A 46 23.36 -18.08 6.34
CA ILE A 46 24.32 -17.62 7.36
C ILE A 46 25.05 -18.82 7.99
N THR A 47 24.31 -19.85 8.41
CA THR A 47 24.90 -21.05 9.01
C THR A 47 25.87 -21.74 8.05
N LEU A 48 25.51 -21.91 6.77
CA LEU A 48 26.40 -22.50 5.76
C LEU A 48 27.65 -21.64 5.54
N VAL A 49 27.52 -20.31 5.50
CA VAL A 49 28.66 -19.40 5.35
C VAL A 49 29.59 -19.47 6.56
N ASN A 50 29.05 -19.55 7.77
CA ASN A 50 29.86 -19.71 8.98
C ASN A 50 30.59 -21.07 8.98
N GLN A 51 29.92 -22.16 8.59
CA GLN A 51 30.56 -23.46 8.41
C GLN A 51 31.68 -23.42 7.36
N LEU A 52 31.46 -22.72 6.26
CA LEU A 52 32.45 -22.53 5.20
C LEU A 52 33.67 -21.74 5.70
N ILE A 53 33.45 -20.66 6.46
CA ILE A 53 34.51 -19.89 7.13
C ILE A 53 35.33 -20.80 8.05
N ASP A 54 34.70 -21.67 8.83
CA ASP A 54 35.39 -22.59 9.74
C ASP A 54 36.23 -23.64 9.01
N VAL A 55 35.75 -24.15 7.87
CA VAL A 55 36.57 -25.00 6.99
C VAL A 55 37.78 -24.22 6.47
N CYS A 56 37.60 -22.98 5.99
CA CYS A 56 38.72 -22.15 5.52
C CYS A 56 39.74 -21.84 6.62
N LYS A 57 39.30 -21.64 7.87
CA LYS A 57 40.19 -21.40 9.02
C LYS A 57 41.17 -22.56 9.23
N GLY A 58 40.74 -23.80 8.96
CA GLY A 58 41.59 -24.99 9.05
C GLY A 58 42.79 -25.02 8.09
N TYR A 59 42.80 -24.18 7.04
CA TYR A 59 43.80 -24.19 5.97
C TYR A 59 44.81 -23.04 5.99
N GLY A 60 44.76 -22.10 6.96
CA GLY A 60 45.95 -21.26 7.23
C GLY A 60 45.77 -19.80 7.67
N GLU A 61 44.56 -19.23 7.71
CA GLU A 61 44.39 -17.81 8.13
C GLU A 61 43.30 -17.60 9.20
N HIS A 62 43.48 -18.23 10.36
CA HIS A 62 42.55 -18.13 11.49
C HIS A 62 42.26 -16.67 11.91
N GLU A 63 43.28 -15.80 11.95
CA GLU A 63 43.12 -14.41 12.45
C GLU A 63 42.32 -13.52 11.49
N LYS A 64 42.50 -13.64 10.17
CA LYS A 64 41.76 -12.82 9.19
C LYS A 64 40.31 -13.27 9.01
N LEU A 65 40.03 -14.55 9.26
CA LEU A 65 38.73 -15.18 9.07
C LEU A 65 37.80 -15.05 10.29
N THR A 66 38.34 -14.82 11.49
CA THR A 66 37.52 -14.73 12.72
C THR A 66 36.60 -13.51 12.71
N HIS A 67 37.01 -12.42 12.05
CA HIS A 67 36.17 -11.23 11.87
C HIS A 67 35.06 -11.38 10.82
N LEU A 68 35.00 -12.52 10.09
CA LEU A 68 34.01 -12.74 9.03
C LEU A 68 32.76 -13.48 9.50
N THR A 69 32.77 -14.03 10.71
CA THR A 69 31.62 -14.74 11.27
C THR A 69 30.42 -13.80 11.36
N VAL A 70 29.34 -14.16 10.66
CA VAL A 70 28.12 -13.37 10.61
C VAL A 70 27.20 -13.80 11.74
N ALA A 71 26.59 -12.83 12.42
CA ALA A 71 25.66 -13.10 13.51
C ALA A 71 24.39 -13.79 13.01
N GLU A 72 23.90 -14.79 13.74
CA GLU A 72 22.70 -15.57 13.36
C GLU A 72 21.39 -14.94 13.85
N ASN A 73 21.47 -13.90 14.69
CA ASN A 73 20.31 -13.29 15.34
C ASN A 73 19.55 -12.36 14.39
N MET A 74 18.59 -12.93 13.66
CA MET A 74 17.61 -12.18 12.87
C MET A 74 16.24 -12.14 13.55
N THR A 75 15.82 -10.95 13.97
CA THR A 75 14.50 -10.71 14.59
C THR A 75 13.57 -9.88 13.70
N SER A 76 14.14 -9.00 12.87
CA SER A 76 13.41 -8.10 11.99
C SER A 76 13.70 -8.35 10.50
N LEU A 77 12.88 -7.77 9.62
CA LEU A 77 13.15 -7.77 8.17
C LEU A 77 14.43 -7.00 7.83
N THR A 78 14.65 -5.88 8.52
CA THR A 78 15.84 -5.03 8.38
C THR A 78 17.10 -5.78 8.80
N ASP A 79 17.03 -6.57 9.87
CA ASP A 79 18.12 -7.45 10.29
C ASP A 79 18.42 -8.44 9.16
N GLY A 80 17.39 -9.04 8.57
CA GLY A 80 17.55 -9.98 7.47
C GLY A 80 18.19 -9.39 6.23
N LEU A 81 17.84 -8.15 5.87
CA LEU A 81 18.49 -7.41 4.78
C LEU A 81 19.97 -7.15 5.09
N THR A 82 20.27 -6.66 6.30
CA THR A 82 21.63 -6.37 6.74
C THR A 82 22.50 -7.63 6.73
N MET A 83 21.97 -8.74 7.26
CA MET A 83 22.68 -10.02 7.28
C MET A 83 22.85 -10.60 5.87
N ALA A 84 21.91 -10.38 4.95
CA ALA A 84 22.05 -10.81 3.57
C ALA A 84 23.27 -10.15 2.90
N VAL A 85 23.45 -8.84 3.09
CA VAL A 85 24.60 -8.08 2.58
C VAL A 85 25.90 -8.54 3.23
N GLN A 86 25.91 -8.69 4.57
CA GLN A 86 27.10 -9.17 5.29
C GLN A 86 27.54 -10.56 4.83
N THR A 87 26.58 -11.47 4.65
CA THR A 87 26.84 -12.83 4.20
C THR A 87 27.37 -12.85 2.76
N HIS A 88 26.85 -11.98 1.88
CA HIS A 88 27.40 -11.82 0.53
C HIS A 88 28.86 -11.33 0.56
N SER A 89 29.15 -10.30 1.37
CA SER A 89 30.53 -9.83 1.54
C SER A 89 31.46 -10.90 2.13
N ALA A 90 30.98 -11.72 3.07
CA ALA A 90 31.77 -12.80 3.66
C ALA A 90 32.09 -13.88 2.62
N LEU A 91 31.12 -14.25 1.77
CA LEU A 91 31.34 -15.20 0.68
C LEU A 91 32.37 -14.74 -0.33
N ASN A 92 32.35 -13.45 -0.72
CA ASN A 92 33.36 -12.91 -1.62
C ASN A 92 34.77 -13.01 -1.04
N ARG A 93 34.92 -12.82 0.28
CA ARG A 93 36.21 -12.99 0.98
C ARG A 93 36.62 -14.45 1.07
N VAL A 94 35.69 -15.36 1.35
CA VAL A 94 35.96 -16.81 1.35
C VAL A 94 36.40 -17.29 -0.03
N ALA A 95 35.74 -16.82 -1.10
CA ALA A 95 36.12 -17.15 -2.47
C ALA A 95 37.54 -16.66 -2.82
N ALA A 96 37.93 -15.47 -2.35
CA ALA A 96 39.28 -14.95 -2.53
C ALA A 96 40.34 -15.83 -1.83
N ILE A 97 40.04 -16.33 -0.63
CA ILE A 97 40.92 -17.25 0.11
C ILE A 97 40.99 -18.61 -0.60
N ALA A 98 39.86 -19.16 -1.04
CA ALA A 98 39.86 -20.40 -1.80
C ALA A 98 40.66 -20.32 -3.11
N ALA A 99 40.82 -19.12 -3.70
CA ALA A 99 41.67 -18.92 -4.86
C ALA A 99 43.18 -18.99 -4.52
N SER A 100 43.59 -18.60 -3.32
CA SER A 100 44.99 -18.69 -2.87
C SER A 100 45.37 -20.05 -2.29
N PHE A 101 44.40 -20.92 -1.97
CA PHE A 101 44.62 -22.23 -1.37
C PHE A 101 43.97 -23.36 -2.23
N PRO A 102 44.67 -23.90 -3.25
CA PRO A 102 44.15 -24.95 -4.12
C PRO A 102 43.69 -26.21 -3.37
N ASP A 103 44.40 -26.59 -2.29
CA ASP A 103 44.06 -27.76 -1.46
C ASP A 103 42.72 -27.60 -0.72
N LEU A 104 42.38 -26.37 -0.31
CA LEU A 104 41.06 -26.05 0.27
C LEU A 104 39.98 -26.19 -0.79
N LYS A 105 40.22 -25.68 -2.01
CA LYS A 105 39.26 -25.75 -3.11
C LYS A 105 38.99 -27.19 -3.55
N ALA A 106 40.00 -28.06 -3.52
CA ALA A 106 39.87 -29.49 -3.80
C ALA A 106 39.30 -30.30 -2.61
N SER A 107 39.03 -29.66 -1.47
CA SER A 107 38.46 -30.34 -0.32
C SER A 107 37.01 -30.72 -0.58
N THR A 108 36.71 -32.02 -0.51
CA THR A 108 35.34 -32.53 -0.69
C THR A 108 34.32 -31.91 0.28
N THR A 109 34.75 -31.46 1.46
CA THR A 109 33.89 -30.76 2.43
C THR A 109 33.55 -29.35 1.94
N TYR A 110 34.52 -28.62 1.39
CA TYR A 110 34.33 -27.28 0.84
C TYR A 110 33.39 -27.32 -0.38
N GLU A 111 33.62 -28.24 -1.31
CA GLU A 111 32.77 -28.43 -2.49
C GLU A 111 31.31 -28.71 -2.09
N LYS A 112 31.08 -29.64 -1.16
CA LYS A 112 29.73 -29.95 -0.66
C LYS A 112 29.02 -28.75 -0.03
N LEU A 113 29.74 -27.94 0.76
CA LEU A 113 29.17 -26.74 1.37
C LEU A 113 28.83 -25.68 0.32
N MET A 114 29.67 -25.53 -0.71
CA MET A 114 29.39 -24.63 -1.83
C MET A 114 28.17 -25.07 -2.65
N ASP A 115 28.03 -26.37 -2.92
CA ASP A 115 26.84 -26.92 -3.60
C ASP A 115 25.56 -26.66 -2.79
N GLN A 116 25.61 -26.90 -1.47
CA GLN A 116 24.50 -26.61 -0.56
C GLN A 116 24.16 -25.13 -0.55
N LEU A 117 25.17 -24.27 -0.53
CA LEU A 117 24.99 -22.83 -0.54
C LEU A 117 24.34 -22.35 -1.84
N GLN A 118 24.76 -22.89 -2.99
CA GLN A 118 24.15 -22.57 -4.28
C GLN A 118 22.67 -23.00 -4.32
N ALA A 119 22.35 -24.18 -3.78
CA ALA A 119 20.97 -24.63 -3.66
C ALA A 119 20.13 -23.70 -2.76
N VAL A 120 20.69 -23.28 -1.61
CA VAL A 120 20.05 -22.32 -0.71
C VAL A 120 19.86 -20.95 -1.37
N GLU A 121 20.82 -20.47 -2.16
CA GLU A 121 20.71 -19.18 -2.85
C GLU A 121 19.58 -19.19 -3.90
N SER A 122 19.47 -20.27 -4.68
CA SER A 122 18.37 -20.46 -5.63
C SER A 122 17.01 -20.52 -4.93
N GLU A 123 16.91 -21.28 -3.84
CA GLU A 123 15.67 -21.32 -3.04
C GLU A 123 15.37 -19.96 -2.40
N LEU A 124 16.39 -19.23 -1.93
CA LEU A 124 16.25 -17.90 -1.34
C LEU A 124 15.66 -16.90 -2.35
N GLN A 125 16.15 -16.89 -3.59
CA GLN A 125 15.59 -16.06 -4.66
C GLN A 125 14.10 -16.37 -4.88
N THR A 126 13.75 -17.65 -4.93
CA THR A 126 12.36 -18.10 -5.05
C THR A 126 11.50 -17.64 -3.86
N LYS A 127 12.00 -17.77 -2.61
CA LYS A 127 11.28 -17.30 -1.42
C LYS A 127 11.09 -15.79 -1.41
N ARG A 128 12.08 -15.02 -1.88
CA ARG A 128 11.99 -13.56 -2.01
C ARG A 128 10.88 -13.16 -2.98
N GLU A 129 10.84 -13.79 -4.16
CA GLU A 129 9.78 -13.55 -5.14
C GLU A 129 8.40 -13.88 -4.56
N ILE A 130 8.24 -15.06 -3.94
CA ILE A 130 6.97 -15.47 -3.31
C ILE A 130 6.55 -14.48 -2.22
N TYR A 131 7.50 -14.02 -1.38
CA TYR A 131 7.21 -13.01 -0.36
C TYR A 131 6.72 -11.71 -1.00
N ASN A 132 7.45 -11.18 -1.98
CA ASN A 132 7.10 -9.92 -2.64
C ASN A 132 5.75 -9.99 -3.37
N GLN A 133 5.47 -11.09 -4.09
CA GLN A 133 4.16 -11.32 -4.71
C GLN A 133 3.03 -11.41 -3.66
N THR A 134 3.30 -11.99 -2.49
CA THR A 134 2.31 -12.09 -1.40
C THR A 134 2.05 -10.72 -0.77
N VAL A 135 3.11 -9.93 -0.58
CA VAL A 135 3.05 -8.53 -0.11
C VAL A 135 2.27 -7.67 -1.10
N GLU A 136 2.54 -7.80 -2.39
CA GLU A 136 1.82 -7.09 -3.46
C GLU A 136 0.33 -7.37 -3.40
N ARG A 137 -0.08 -8.65 -3.40
CA ARG A 137 -1.49 -9.03 -3.32
C ARG A 137 -2.18 -8.46 -2.07
N TYR A 138 -1.51 -8.51 -0.93
CA TYR A 138 -2.03 -7.93 0.32
C TYR A 138 -2.16 -6.41 0.24
N ASN A 139 -1.11 -5.71 -0.21
CA ASN A 139 -1.09 -4.25 -0.31
C ASN A 139 -2.12 -3.74 -1.32
N THR A 140 -2.25 -4.41 -2.46
CA THR A 140 -3.27 -4.11 -3.48
C THR A 140 -4.68 -4.31 -2.93
N ALA A 141 -4.97 -5.44 -2.29
CA ALA A 141 -6.28 -5.69 -1.68
C ALA A 141 -6.60 -4.64 -0.59
N ARG A 142 -5.60 -4.32 0.25
CA ARG A 142 -5.68 -3.31 1.30
C ARG A 142 -5.97 -1.91 0.74
N ALA A 143 -5.33 -1.52 -0.36
CA ALA A 143 -5.48 -0.21 -0.99
C ALA A 143 -6.69 -0.09 -1.93
N SER A 144 -7.36 -1.21 -2.26
CA SER A 144 -8.48 -1.22 -3.19
C SER A 144 -9.73 -0.56 -2.59
N PHE A 145 -10.52 0.13 -3.41
CA PHE A 145 -11.84 0.59 -3.02
C PHE A 145 -12.85 -0.58 -3.05
N PRO A 146 -13.72 -0.75 -2.03
CA PRO A 146 -13.91 0.07 -0.83
C PRO A 146 -13.09 -0.39 0.40
N THR A 147 -12.25 -1.42 0.26
CA THR A 147 -11.44 -2.03 1.33
C THR A 147 -10.56 -1.03 2.09
N VAL A 148 -10.04 0.01 1.42
CA VAL A 148 -9.16 1.03 2.02
C VAL A 148 -9.72 1.65 3.30
N PHE A 149 -11.03 1.96 3.35
CA PHE A 149 -11.64 2.55 4.54
C PHE A 149 -11.67 1.57 5.72
N VAL A 150 -11.95 0.30 5.44
CA VAL A 150 -11.98 -0.76 6.45
C VAL A 150 -10.55 -1.02 6.95
N ALA A 151 -9.58 -1.05 6.03
CA ALA A 151 -8.18 -1.26 6.35
C ALA A 151 -7.61 -0.14 7.24
N GLU A 152 -7.89 1.12 6.91
CA GLU A 152 -7.45 2.28 7.70
C GLU A 152 -8.15 2.33 9.06
N ALA A 153 -9.47 2.12 9.12
CA ALA A 153 -10.24 2.16 10.36
C ALA A 153 -9.86 1.03 11.34
N LEU A 154 -9.50 -0.15 10.83
CA LEU A 154 -9.15 -1.33 11.65
C LEU A 154 -7.64 -1.53 11.80
N GLY A 155 -6.82 -0.60 11.30
CA GLY A 155 -5.37 -0.58 11.54
C GLY A 155 -4.61 -1.69 10.82
N PHE A 156 -4.97 -2.04 9.58
CA PHE A 156 -4.16 -2.93 8.74
C PHE A 156 -3.02 -2.15 8.06
N PRO A 157 -1.76 -2.27 8.51
CA PRO A 157 -0.65 -1.54 7.92
C PRO A 157 -0.26 -2.14 6.56
N ALA A 158 0.40 -1.35 5.72
CA ALA A 158 1.06 -1.87 4.52
C ALA A 158 2.17 -2.86 4.93
N ALA A 159 2.35 -3.92 4.16
CA ALA A 159 3.49 -4.82 4.33
C ALA A 159 4.67 -4.31 3.50
N PRO A 160 5.89 -4.30 4.03
CA PRO A 160 7.08 -3.88 3.29
C PRO A 160 7.55 -4.99 2.33
N TYR A 161 8.03 -4.60 1.15
CA TYR A 161 8.71 -5.52 0.23
C TYR A 161 10.10 -5.90 0.74
N PHE A 162 10.63 -7.02 0.26
CA PHE A 162 12.01 -7.44 0.50
C PHE A 162 12.84 -7.15 -0.75
N GLU A 163 13.36 -5.93 -0.78
CA GLU A 163 14.28 -5.44 -1.80
C GLU A 163 15.69 -5.49 -1.23
N THR A 164 16.65 -6.00 -2.00
CA THR A 164 18.06 -5.97 -1.63
C THR A 164 18.68 -5.04 -2.63
N ASP A 165 19.09 -3.85 -2.17
CA ASP A 165 19.68 -2.77 -2.97
C ASP A 165 21.06 -3.15 -3.55
N GLU A 166 21.23 -4.36 -4.11
CA GLU A 166 22.52 -4.76 -4.68
C GLU A 166 22.75 -4.19 -6.08
N GLU A 167 21.71 -3.73 -6.76
CA GLU A 167 21.88 -2.91 -7.97
C GLU A 167 20.91 -1.76 -7.90
N GLY A 168 21.46 -0.53 -7.89
CA GLY A 168 20.76 0.68 -8.28
C GLY A 168 20.34 0.60 -9.74
N LEU A 169 19.43 -0.32 -10.05
CA LEU A 169 18.73 -0.41 -11.31
C LEU A 169 17.77 0.77 -11.36
N GLU A 170 18.34 1.86 -11.88
CA GLU A 170 17.74 2.86 -12.73
C GLU A 170 16.23 3.01 -12.50
N THR A 171 15.90 4.09 -11.77
CA THR A 171 14.62 4.81 -11.83
C THR A 171 13.50 4.01 -12.50
N PRO A 172 12.57 3.40 -11.74
CA PRO A 172 11.46 2.70 -12.36
C PRO A 172 10.85 3.62 -13.41
N LEU A 173 10.79 3.15 -14.67
CA LEU A 173 9.96 3.75 -15.72
C LEU A 173 8.65 4.09 -15.03
N SER A 174 8.38 5.38 -14.88
CA SER A 174 7.28 5.86 -14.06
C SER A 174 5.99 5.40 -14.72
N PHE A 175 5.53 4.21 -14.37
CA PHE A 175 4.18 3.77 -14.66
C PHE A 175 3.27 4.49 -13.66
N GLN A 176 3.00 5.76 -14.00
CA GLN A 176 2.08 6.60 -13.28
C GLN A 176 0.68 6.19 -13.72
N THR A 177 0.07 5.24 -13.00
CA THR A 177 -1.38 5.02 -13.10
C THR A 177 -2.07 6.24 -12.50
N ASP A 178 -2.33 7.23 -13.35
CA ASP A 178 -2.99 8.50 -13.05
C ASP A 178 -4.47 8.34 -12.64
N ASP A 179 -4.97 7.11 -12.55
CA ASP A 179 -6.37 6.80 -12.20
C ASP A 179 -6.74 7.29 -10.79
N GLY A 180 -5.79 7.28 -9.86
CA GLY A 180 -6.01 7.80 -8.50
C GLY A 180 -6.14 9.32 -8.45
N ALA A 181 -5.41 10.04 -9.31
CA ALA A 181 -5.52 11.50 -9.44
C ALA A 181 -6.80 11.89 -10.18
N LEU A 182 -7.16 11.14 -11.23
CA LEU A 182 -8.43 11.27 -11.94
C LEU A 182 -9.63 11.05 -11.02
N LEU A 183 -9.58 10.05 -10.13
CA LEU A 183 -10.61 9.82 -9.11
C LEU A 183 -10.70 10.99 -8.11
N LYS A 184 -9.59 11.44 -7.55
CA LYS A 184 -9.56 12.61 -6.64
C LYS A 184 -10.05 13.88 -7.33
N GLN A 185 -9.68 14.09 -8.58
CA GLN A 185 -10.10 15.23 -9.38
C GLN A 185 -11.60 15.14 -9.71
N THR A 186 -12.11 13.95 -10.02
CA THR A 186 -13.54 13.73 -10.30
C THR A 186 -14.38 13.95 -9.04
N VAL A 187 -13.93 13.45 -7.89
CA VAL A 187 -14.59 13.67 -6.59
C VAL A 187 -14.57 15.15 -6.18
N ARG A 188 -13.44 15.85 -6.36
CA ARG A 188 -13.36 17.31 -6.11
C ARG A 188 -14.27 18.09 -7.04
N ARG A 189 -14.26 17.81 -8.35
CA ARG A 189 -15.16 18.44 -9.33
C ARG A 189 -16.63 18.21 -8.98
N LEU A 190 -16.99 17.01 -8.51
CA LEU A 190 -18.35 16.72 -8.04
C LEU A 190 -18.70 17.53 -6.79
N GLY A 191 -17.78 17.63 -5.82
CA GLY A 191 -17.94 18.44 -4.61
C GLY A 191 -18.10 19.93 -4.90
N ASP A 192 -17.24 20.48 -5.76
CA ASP A 192 -17.27 21.90 -6.15
C ASP A 192 -18.54 22.23 -6.93
N THR A 193 -18.97 21.33 -7.82
CA THR A 193 -20.23 21.50 -8.58
C THR A 193 -21.46 21.42 -7.66
N ALA A 194 -21.43 20.54 -6.65
CA ALA A 194 -22.49 20.46 -5.65
C ALA A 194 -22.55 21.73 -4.80
N ALA A 195 -21.40 22.24 -4.34
CA ALA A 195 -21.29 23.46 -3.56
C ALA A 195 -21.75 24.72 -4.33
N LEU A 196 -21.45 24.80 -5.63
CA LEU A 196 -21.91 25.89 -6.49
C LEU A 196 -23.43 25.85 -6.68
N ARG A 197 -24.00 24.66 -6.95
CA ARG A 197 -25.44 24.50 -7.13
C ARG A 197 -26.23 24.77 -5.85
N THR A 198 -25.72 24.39 -4.68
CA THR A 198 -26.38 24.69 -3.40
C THR A 198 -26.36 26.19 -3.12
N ARG A 199 -25.25 26.88 -3.41
CA ARG A 199 -25.15 28.33 -3.23
C ARG A 199 -26.08 29.11 -4.16
N ASP A 200 -26.18 28.70 -5.42
CA ASP A 200 -27.08 29.33 -6.39
C ASP A 200 -28.56 29.08 -6.06
N LEU A 201 -28.90 27.89 -5.55
CA LEU A 201 -30.25 27.61 -5.07
C LEU A 201 -30.59 28.41 -3.81
N ALA A 202 -29.67 28.53 -2.86
CA ALA A 202 -29.86 29.34 -1.66
C ALA A 202 -30.07 30.81 -2.00
N ARG A 203 -29.30 31.35 -2.96
CA ARG A 203 -29.42 32.74 -3.42
C ARG A 203 -30.76 32.99 -4.11
N LYS A 204 -31.16 32.12 -5.04
CA LYS A 204 -32.48 32.21 -5.71
C LYS A 204 -33.65 32.07 -4.73
N ALA A 205 -33.50 31.25 -3.67
CA ALA A 205 -34.50 31.12 -2.64
C ALA A 205 -34.61 32.41 -1.81
N ALA A 206 -33.48 33.02 -1.42
CA ALA A 206 -33.46 34.30 -0.73
C ALA A 206 -34.10 35.43 -1.58
N ASP A 207 -33.74 35.53 -2.86
CA ASP A 207 -34.29 36.53 -3.77
C ASP A 207 -35.81 36.39 -3.93
N ARG A 208 -36.34 35.15 -3.97
CA ARG A 208 -37.78 34.90 -4.04
C ARG A 208 -38.51 35.24 -2.74
N LEU A 209 -37.87 35.07 -1.59
CA LEU A 209 -38.44 35.47 -0.31
C LEU A 209 -38.51 37.00 -0.18
N ASP A 210 -37.49 37.71 -0.64
CA ASP A 210 -37.49 39.18 -0.67
C ASP A 210 -38.51 39.74 -1.68
N GLN A 211 -38.65 39.11 -2.86
CA GLN A 211 -39.70 39.46 -3.83
C GLN A 211 -41.11 39.23 -3.27
N GLY A 212 -41.33 38.13 -2.54
CA GLY A 212 -42.59 37.87 -1.85
C GLY A 212 -42.88 38.89 -0.74
N ARG A 213 -41.85 39.38 -0.07
CA ARG A 213 -41.97 40.40 0.98
C ARG A 213 -42.26 41.80 0.42
N GLN A 214 -41.68 42.15 -0.72
CA GLN A 214 -41.95 43.43 -1.41
C GLN A 214 -43.33 43.46 -2.07
N SER A 215 -43.79 42.35 -2.63
CA SER A 215 -45.14 42.24 -3.22
C SER A 215 -46.25 42.24 -2.17
N ALA A 216 -45.97 41.84 -0.92
CA ALA A 216 -46.89 41.98 0.22
C ALA A 216 -46.94 43.42 0.81
N ALA A 217 -46.05 44.33 0.39
CA ALA A 217 -45.90 45.67 0.97
C ALA A 217 -46.43 46.82 0.09
N MET A 218 -47.01 46.55 -1.09
CA MET A 218 -47.64 47.60 -1.91
C MET A 218 -49.07 47.90 -1.43
N PRO A 219 -49.45 49.16 -1.15
CA PRO A 219 -50.82 49.52 -0.82
C PRO A 219 -51.70 49.47 -2.08
N ALA A 220 -52.90 48.90 -1.94
CA ALA A 220 -53.93 48.90 -2.97
C ALA A 220 -54.33 50.34 -3.34
N ALA A 221 -53.93 50.82 -4.51
CA ALA A 221 -54.41 52.08 -5.07
C ALA A 221 -55.69 51.83 -5.89
N MET A 222 -56.83 52.27 -5.36
CA MET A 222 -58.11 52.39 -6.05
C MET A 222 -58.02 53.41 -7.20
N PRO A 223 -58.57 53.15 -8.40
CA PRO A 223 -58.82 54.22 -9.36
C PRO A 223 -60.16 54.91 -9.08
N ALA A 224 -60.11 56.24 -9.06
CA ALA A 224 -61.21 57.16 -8.84
C ALA A 224 -62.22 57.18 -10.02
N THR A 225 -63.49 57.38 -9.68
CA THR A 225 -64.60 57.70 -10.58
C THR A 225 -64.46 59.12 -11.16
N PRO A 226 -64.82 59.34 -12.44
CA PRO A 226 -65.22 60.66 -12.92
C PRO A 226 -66.71 60.71 -13.28
N GLY A 227 -67.35 61.80 -12.85
CA GLY A 227 -68.78 62.05 -12.95
C GLY A 227 -69.32 62.39 -14.34
N GLU A 228 -70.60 62.07 -14.45
CA GLU A 228 -71.70 62.68 -15.20
C GLU A 228 -71.44 64.00 -15.95
N ASN A 229 -71.72 64.02 -17.26
CA ASN A 229 -72.41 65.12 -17.95
C ASN A 229 -72.93 64.68 -19.33
N GLN A 230 -74.26 64.54 -19.46
CA GLN A 230 -75.03 64.65 -20.73
C GLN A 230 -75.34 66.16 -20.98
N PRO A 231 -75.88 66.65 -22.13
CA PRO A 231 -76.77 66.00 -23.10
C PRO A 231 -76.61 66.38 -24.61
N GLY A 232 -77.45 65.78 -25.48
CA GLY A 232 -77.82 66.23 -26.85
C GLY A 232 -76.91 65.72 -27.98
N ASP A 233 -77.36 65.43 -29.22
CA ASP A 233 -78.64 65.53 -29.91
C ASP A 233 -78.47 64.86 -31.31
N HIS A 234 -79.57 64.49 -31.99
CA HIS A 234 -79.70 64.08 -33.42
C HIS A 234 -79.15 62.70 -33.85
N VAL A 235 -79.83 61.80 -34.60
CA VAL A 235 -81.05 61.76 -35.43
C VAL A 235 -81.65 60.35 -35.31
#